data_AF-A0A452V7F1-F1
#
_entry.id   AF-A0A452V7F1-F1
#
_cell.length_a   1.000
_cell.length_b   1.000
_cell.length_c   1.000
_cell.angle_alpha   90.00
_cell.angle_beta   90.00
_cell.angle_gamma   90.00
#
_symmetry.space_group_name_H-M   'P 1'
#
loop_
_entity.id
_entity.type
_entity.pdbx_description
1 polymer ?
#
loop_
_entity_poly.entity_id
_entity_poly.type
_entity_poly.pdbx_seq_one_letter_code
_entity_poly.pdbx_strand_id
1 'polypeptide(L)'
;MGEEEAGSQRRSLMWAPASPWSPYFALWPELGRLEHPMFWPEEERRRLLQGTGVPEAVEKDLANIRSEYYSIVLPFMEAHPDLFSPRVRSLELYRQLVALVMAYSFQEPLEEEEDEKEPNSPLMVPAADILNHLANHNANLEYSPNCLRMVATQLIPKGHEIFNTYGQMANWQLIHMYGFAEPYPDNTDDTADIQMVTVREAALQGTKVEAERLLLYERWDFLCKLEMVGEEGAFVIGREEVLTEEELTTTLKVLCMPAEEFREFKDQDGWGDNKREEDSLTITNIPKLKASWRQLLRDSVLLTLQTYATDLKSEQDLLSNEVYTRLSWREQQALQVRYGQKMILHQLLELTS
;
A
#
# COMPACT_ATOMS: atom_id res chain seq x y z
N MET A 1 -35.33 0.12 21.41
CA MET A 1 -35.15 0.85 22.69
C MET A 1 -34.10 0.24 23.59
N GLY A 2 -34.12 -1.07 23.91
CA GLY A 2 -33.12 -1.66 24.83
C GLY A 2 -31.69 -1.84 24.28
N GLU A 3 -31.51 -2.06 22.97
CA GLU A 3 -30.17 -2.27 22.37
C GLU A 3 -29.45 -0.96 22.02
N GLU A 4 -30.18 0.07 21.57
CA GLU A 4 -29.62 1.42 21.33
C GLU A 4 -29.18 2.11 22.62
N GLU A 5 -29.96 2.00 23.71
CA GLU A 5 -29.55 2.54 25.02
C GLU A 5 -28.33 1.80 25.59
N ALA A 6 -28.26 0.48 25.41
CA ALA A 6 -27.10 -0.33 25.83
C ALA A 6 -25.84 -0.02 24.99
N GLY A 7 -25.99 0.22 23.68
CA GLY A 7 -24.90 0.68 22.81
C GLY A 7 -24.44 2.09 23.16
N SER A 8 -25.37 2.99 23.44
CA SER A 8 -25.10 4.38 23.85
C SER A 8 -24.40 4.46 25.22
N GLN A 9 -24.82 3.65 26.20
CA GLN A 9 -24.14 3.54 27.50
C GLN A 9 -22.77 2.88 27.43
N ARG A 10 -22.53 1.93 26.53
CA ARG A 10 -21.19 1.36 26.30
C ARG A 10 -20.25 2.40 25.68
N ARG A 11 -20.75 3.25 24.77
CA ARG A 11 -19.99 4.35 24.16
C ARG A 11 -19.65 5.46 25.16
N SER A 12 -20.54 5.79 26.11
CA SER A 12 -20.33 6.89 27.07
C SER A 12 -19.24 6.64 28.13
N LEU A 13 -18.75 5.40 28.26
CA LEU A 13 -17.79 5.00 29.30
C LEU A 13 -16.35 4.82 28.80
N MET A 14 -16.11 4.97 27.49
CA MET A 14 -14.75 4.96 26.91
C MET A 14 -14.10 6.35 26.87
N TRP A 15 -14.92 7.40 26.82
CA TRP A 15 -14.44 8.77 26.64
C TRP A 15 -14.38 9.53 27.97
N ALA A 16 -13.55 10.58 28.01
CA ALA A 16 -13.60 11.53 29.10
C ALA A 16 -15.03 12.12 29.22
N PRO A 17 -15.67 12.11 30.41
CA PRO A 17 -17.09 12.47 30.56
C PRO A 17 -17.49 13.86 30.05
N ALA A 18 -16.53 14.79 29.93
CA ALA A 18 -16.74 16.15 29.44
C ALA A 18 -15.88 16.46 28.19
N SER A 19 -15.57 15.46 27.37
CA SER A 19 -14.80 15.67 26.14
C SER A 19 -15.55 16.61 25.19
N PRO A 20 -14.92 17.70 24.70
CA PRO A 20 -15.55 18.59 23.73
C PRO A 20 -15.78 17.89 22.37
N TRP A 21 -15.11 16.77 22.11
CA TRP A 21 -15.26 15.95 20.89
C TRP A 21 -16.32 14.85 21.01
N SER A 22 -17.07 14.78 22.11
CA SER A 22 -18.12 13.76 22.29
C SER A 22 -19.12 13.69 21.13
N PRO A 23 -19.59 14.82 20.54
CA PRO A 23 -20.48 14.77 19.37
C PRO A 23 -19.81 14.18 18.12
N TYR A 24 -18.50 14.40 17.96
CA TYR A 24 -17.73 13.85 16.86
C TYR A 24 -17.55 12.33 17.01
N PHE A 25 -17.13 11.85 18.20
CA PHE A 25 -16.99 10.42 18.47
C PHE A 25 -18.31 9.63 18.34
N ALA A 26 -19.47 10.31 18.46
CA ALA A 26 -20.76 9.67 18.26
C ALA A 26 -20.99 9.23 16.80
N LEU A 27 -20.29 9.84 15.84
CA LEU A 27 -20.34 9.51 14.40
C LEU A 27 -19.34 8.43 14.00
N TRP A 28 -18.41 8.04 14.88
CA TRP A 28 -17.46 6.99 14.59
C TRP A 28 -18.14 5.64 14.31
N PRO A 29 -17.51 4.79 13.48
CA PRO A 29 -18.00 3.45 13.24
C PRO A 29 -18.02 2.64 14.55
N GLU A 30 -18.78 1.55 14.54
CA GLU A 30 -18.68 0.57 15.61
C GLU A 30 -17.31 -0.11 15.53
N LEU A 31 -16.44 0.16 16.50
CA LEU A 31 -15.06 -0.36 16.52
C LEU A 31 -14.97 -1.90 16.43
N GLY A 32 -15.99 -2.61 16.89
CA GLY A 32 -16.09 -4.08 16.77
C GLY A 32 -16.47 -4.60 15.39
N ARG A 33 -16.72 -3.71 14.41
CA ARG A 33 -17.14 -4.05 13.03
C ARG A 33 -16.18 -3.49 11.97
N LEU A 34 -14.98 -3.07 12.36
CA LEU A 34 -13.95 -2.65 11.41
C LEU A 34 -13.57 -3.82 10.49
N GLU A 35 -13.40 -3.54 9.20
CA GLU A 35 -13.29 -4.57 8.17
C GLU A 35 -11.84 -4.89 7.74
N HIS A 36 -10.86 -4.18 8.30
CA HIS A 36 -9.43 -4.37 8.02
C HIS A 36 -9.01 -5.86 8.11
N PRO A 37 -8.21 -6.37 7.16
CA PRO A 37 -7.72 -7.76 7.14
C PRO A 37 -6.99 -8.19 8.40
N MET A 38 -6.44 -7.26 9.19
CA MET A 38 -5.89 -7.58 10.50
C MET A 38 -6.92 -8.33 11.37
N PHE A 39 -8.20 -7.95 11.34
CA PHE A 39 -9.30 -8.56 12.11
C PHE A 39 -9.84 -9.86 11.53
N TRP A 40 -9.36 -10.29 10.36
CA TRP A 40 -9.73 -11.57 9.79
C TRP A 40 -8.98 -12.72 10.50
N PRO A 41 -9.56 -13.93 10.55
CA PRO A 41 -8.82 -15.14 10.91
C PRO A 41 -7.53 -15.24 10.10
N GLU A 42 -6.42 -15.57 10.76
CA GLU A 42 -5.10 -15.59 10.12
C GLU A 42 -5.04 -16.51 8.89
N GLU A 43 -5.57 -17.73 9.01
CA GLU A 43 -5.65 -18.69 7.90
C GLU A 43 -6.48 -18.16 6.72
N GLU A 44 -7.58 -17.45 7.01
CA GLU A 44 -8.42 -16.85 5.97
C GLU A 44 -7.68 -15.72 5.26
N ARG A 45 -7.02 -14.82 6.01
CA ARG A 45 -6.19 -13.74 5.45
C ARG A 45 -5.05 -14.30 4.59
N ARG A 46 -4.25 -15.24 5.12
CA ARG A 46 -3.12 -15.82 4.39
C ARG A 46 -3.58 -16.52 3.11
N ARG A 47 -4.68 -17.29 3.16
CA ARG A 47 -5.21 -18.00 1.99
C ARG A 47 -5.77 -17.05 0.93
N LEU A 48 -6.58 -16.07 1.33
CA LEU A 48 -7.29 -15.20 0.39
C LEU A 48 -6.40 -14.10 -0.20
N LEU A 49 -5.39 -13.63 0.52
CA LEU A 49 -4.54 -12.50 0.12
C LEU A 49 -3.09 -12.93 -0.16
N GLN A 50 -2.86 -14.21 -0.43
CA GLN A 50 -1.53 -14.71 -0.77
C GLN A 50 -0.98 -14.00 -2.02
N GLY A 51 0.24 -13.47 -1.91
CA GLY A 51 0.94 -12.79 -2.99
C GLY A 51 0.60 -11.30 -3.15
N THR A 52 -0.36 -10.76 -2.38
CA THR A 52 -0.81 -9.36 -2.53
C THR A 52 -0.05 -8.35 -1.68
N GLY A 53 0.86 -8.81 -0.80
CA GLY A 53 1.58 -7.97 0.18
C GLY A 53 0.80 -7.67 1.47
N VAL A 54 -0.53 -7.86 1.48
CA VAL A 54 -1.39 -7.56 2.63
C VAL A 54 -1.12 -8.48 3.83
N PRO A 55 -0.92 -9.80 3.68
CA PRO A 55 -0.59 -10.66 4.82
C PRO A 55 0.68 -10.23 5.54
N GLU A 56 1.73 -9.88 4.79
CA GLU A 56 3.03 -9.45 5.30
C GLU A 56 2.93 -8.11 6.04
N ALA A 57 2.24 -7.13 5.43
CA ALA A 57 1.98 -5.82 6.05
C ALA A 57 1.21 -5.98 7.37
N VAL A 58 0.13 -6.78 7.37
CA VAL A 58 -0.67 -7.03 8.57
C VAL A 58 0.12 -7.76 9.66
N GLU A 59 1.01 -8.69 9.30
CA GLU A 59 1.85 -9.40 10.27
C GLU A 59 2.82 -8.44 10.96
N LYS A 60 3.44 -7.52 10.20
CA LYS A 60 4.28 -6.44 10.71
C LYS A 60 3.49 -5.53 11.65
N ASP A 61 2.29 -5.10 11.26
CA ASP A 61 1.44 -4.25 12.10
C ASP A 61 1.05 -4.93 13.41
N LEU A 62 0.60 -6.19 13.35
CA LEU A 62 0.19 -6.92 14.55
C LEU A 62 1.36 -7.12 15.54
N ALA A 63 2.58 -7.32 15.03
CA ALA A 63 3.79 -7.38 15.85
C ALA A 63 4.09 -6.02 16.50
N ASN A 64 4.06 -4.94 15.72
CA ASN A 64 4.32 -3.58 16.20
C ASN A 64 3.29 -3.13 17.23
N ILE A 65 1.99 -3.26 16.93
CA ILE A 65 0.87 -2.92 17.83
C ILE A 65 1.01 -3.66 19.16
N ARG A 66 1.35 -4.95 19.12
CA ARG A 66 1.54 -5.73 20.35
C ARG A 66 2.75 -5.23 21.14
N SER A 67 3.87 -4.99 20.46
CA SER A 67 5.09 -4.48 21.09
C SER A 67 4.86 -3.14 21.75
N GLU A 68 4.32 -2.16 21.01
CA GLU A 68 4.01 -0.80 21.47
C GLU A 68 3.04 -0.82 22.65
N TYR A 69 1.98 -1.64 22.57
CA TYR A 69 1.01 -1.72 23.64
C TYR A 69 1.63 -2.13 24.97
N TYR A 70 2.44 -3.20 24.98
CA TYR A 70 3.03 -3.71 26.22
C TYR A 70 4.27 -2.94 26.69
N SER A 71 5.06 -2.39 25.78
CA SER A 71 6.32 -1.71 26.12
C SER A 71 6.17 -0.21 26.39
N ILE A 72 5.13 0.43 25.82
CA ILE A 72 4.95 1.89 25.87
C ILE A 72 3.58 2.25 26.44
N VAL A 73 2.50 1.84 25.75
CA VAL A 73 1.15 2.39 25.98
C VAL A 73 0.57 1.94 27.33
N LEU A 74 0.60 0.65 27.64
CA LEU A 74 0.08 0.12 28.90
C LEU A 74 0.87 0.65 30.10
N PRO A 75 2.22 0.62 30.14
CA PRO A 75 3.00 1.24 31.21
C PRO A 75 2.66 2.73 31.41
N PHE A 76 2.50 3.48 30.31
CA PHE A 76 2.12 4.89 30.37
C PHE A 76 0.72 5.11 30.99
N MET A 77 -0.28 4.31 30.60
CA MET A 77 -1.63 4.37 31.17
C MET A 77 -1.67 3.94 32.65
N GLU A 78 -0.85 2.98 33.04
CA GLU A 78 -0.74 2.53 34.44
C GLU A 78 -0.07 3.57 35.33
N ALA A 79 0.91 4.32 34.79
CA ALA A 79 1.56 5.43 35.48
C ALA A 79 0.64 6.66 35.66
N HIS A 80 -0.40 6.81 34.84
CA HIS A 80 -1.34 7.96 34.86
C HIS A 80 -2.81 7.49 35.01
N PRO A 81 -3.17 6.83 36.13
CA PRO A 81 -4.48 6.22 36.30
C PRO A 81 -5.64 7.23 36.44
N ASP A 82 -5.33 8.49 36.74
CA ASP A 82 -6.24 9.62 36.78
C ASP A 82 -6.71 10.05 35.38
N LEU A 83 -5.88 9.83 34.36
CA LEU A 83 -6.20 10.12 32.96
C LEU A 83 -6.79 8.90 32.24
N PHE A 84 -6.31 7.70 32.56
CA PHE A 84 -6.67 6.47 31.85
C PHE A 84 -7.38 5.47 32.76
N SER A 85 -8.70 5.39 32.61
CA SER A 85 -9.51 4.41 33.34
C SER A 85 -9.09 2.96 33.01
N PRO A 86 -9.28 1.98 33.92
CA PRO A 86 -8.98 0.59 33.64
C PRO A 86 -9.69 0.01 32.42
N ARG A 87 -10.82 0.61 31.99
CA ARG A 87 -11.63 0.12 30.86
C ARG A 87 -10.96 0.35 29.51
N VAL A 88 -10.15 1.40 29.38
CA VAL A 88 -9.45 1.71 28.13
C VAL A 88 -8.10 0.99 28.02
N ARG A 89 -7.66 0.33 29.10
CA ARG A 89 -6.43 -0.49 29.14
C ARG A 89 -6.70 -1.85 28.53
N SER A 90 -6.99 -1.87 27.22
CA SER A 90 -7.26 -3.08 26.45
C SER A 90 -6.44 -3.08 25.16
N LEU A 91 -5.70 -4.18 24.93
CA LEU A 91 -4.99 -4.40 23.67
C LEU A 91 -5.97 -4.46 22.47
N GLU A 92 -7.17 -5.00 22.69
CA GLU A 92 -8.20 -5.06 21.66
C GLU A 92 -8.67 -3.65 21.27
N LEU A 93 -8.92 -2.78 22.26
CA LEU A 93 -9.29 -1.40 22.01
C LEU A 93 -8.15 -0.64 21.33
N TYR A 94 -6.92 -0.80 21.79
CA TYR A 94 -5.76 -0.16 21.18
C TYR A 94 -5.63 -0.52 19.71
N ARG A 95 -5.76 -1.81 19.38
CA ARG A 95 -5.75 -2.28 18.00
C ARG A 95 -6.89 -1.72 17.15
N GLN A 96 -8.10 -1.60 17.70
CA GLN A 96 -9.22 -0.94 17.02
C GLN A 96 -8.95 0.55 16.76
N LEU A 97 -8.32 1.24 17.71
CA LEU A 97 -7.95 2.65 17.55
C LEU A 97 -6.81 2.83 16.55
N VAL A 98 -5.85 1.91 16.46
CA VAL A 98 -4.84 1.92 15.39
C VAL A 98 -5.51 1.78 14.03
N ALA A 99 -6.44 0.82 13.86
CA ALA A 99 -7.21 0.68 12.63
C ALA A 99 -8.07 1.91 12.30
N LEU A 100 -8.63 2.57 13.32
CA LEU A 100 -9.36 3.81 13.14
C LEU A 100 -8.44 4.95 12.67
N VAL A 101 -7.25 5.09 13.27
CA VAL A 101 -6.25 6.08 12.83
C VAL A 101 -5.82 5.79 11.39
N MET A 102 -5.54 4.54 11.04
CA MET A 102 -5.22 4.16 9.65
C MET A 102 -6.31 4.59 8.66
N ALA A 103 -7.59 4.40 9.01
CA ALA A 103 -8.70 4.62 8.08
C ALA A 103 -9.27 6.05 8.06
N TYR A 104 -9.09 6.85 9.12
CA TYR A 104 -9.81 8.12 9.30
C TYR A 104 -8.92 9.32 9.62
N SER A 105 -7.63 9.11 9.86
CA SER A 105 -6.71 10.23 10.12
C SER A 105 -6.18 10.85 8.82
N PHE A 106 -5.76 12.10 8.92
CA PHE A 106 -5.12 12.87 7.87
C PHE A 106 -3.70 13.23 8.29
N GLN A 107 -2.78 13.17 7.34
CA GLN A 107 -1.41 13.61 7.54
C GLN A 107 -1.17 14.86 6.69
N GLU A 108 -0.81 15.97 7.33
CA GLU A 108 -0.49 17.21 6.63
C GLU A 108 0.86 17.03 5.92
N PRO A 109 0.94 17.28 4.60
CA PRO A 109 2.20 17.19 3.87
C PRO A 109 3.19 18.23 4.39
N LEU A 110 4.47 17.90 4.36
CA LEU A 110 5.55 18.87 4.60
C LEU A 110 5.67 19.80 3.38
N GLU A 111 6.13 21.02 3.60
CA GLU A 111 6.51 21.91 2.50
C GLU A 111 7.79 21.37 1.82
N GLU A 112 7.93 21.53 0.50
CA GLU A 112 9.05 20.98 -0.30
C GLU A 112 10.45 21.38 0.21
N GLU A 113 10.58 22.50 0.95
CA GLU A 113 11.84 22.92 1.57
C GLU A 113 12.17 22.16 2.87
N GLU A 114 11.29 21.26 3.31
CA GLU A 114 11.35 20.57 4.60
C GLU A 114 11.47 19.03 4.49
N ASP A 115 11.81 18.48 3.32
CA ASP A 115 11.90 17.02 3.08
C ASP A 115 12.87 16.27 4.01
N GLU A 116 13.81 16.96 4.67
CA GLU A 116 14.70 16.37 5.70
C GLU A 116 14.05 16.24 7.09
N LYS A 117 12.81 16.72 7.29
CA LYS A 117 12.13 16.67 8.58
C LYS A 117 11.32 15.38 8.77
N GLU A 118 11.12 15.02 10.03
CA GLU A 118 10.17 13.97 10.37
C GLU A 118 8.76 14.35 9.89
N PRO A 119 8.02 13.40 9.30
CA PRO A 119 6.71 13.67 8.75
C PRO A 119 5.73 14.02 9.88
N ASN A 120 4.76 14.89 9.57
CA ASN A 120 3.77 15.32 10.55
C ASN A 120 3.00 14.13 11.14
N SER A 121 2.63 14.22 12.42
CA SER A 121 1.79 13.19 13.05
C SER A 121 0.35 13.23 12.52
N PRO A 122 -0.35 12.08 12.44
CA PRO A 122 -1.72 12.02 11.96
C PRO A 122 -2.71 12.77 12.86
N LEU A 123 -3.72 13.38 12.25
CA LEU A 123 -4.77 14.16 12.90
C LEU A 123 -6.16 13.65 12.51
N MET A 124 -7.10 13.66 13.47
CA MET A 124 -8.51 13.43 13.16
C MET A 124 -9.13 14.74 12.69
N VAL A 125 -9.79 14.75 11.53
CA VAL A 125 -10.39 15.97 10.95
C VAL A 125 -11.91 15.80 10.87
N PRO A 126 -12.66 16.29 11.89
CA PRO A 126 -14.10 16.15 11.91
C PRO A 126 -14.75 16.69 10.64
N ALA A 127 -15.76 15.95 10.16
CA ALA A 127 -16.50 16.19 8.91
C ALA A 127 -15.75 15.85 7.63
N ALA A 128 -14.44 16.10 7.54
CA ALA A 128 -13.65 15.66 6.37
C ALA A 128 -13.59 14.12 6.31
N ASP A 129 -13.46 13.48 7.47
CA ASP A 129 -13.42 12.02 7.64
C ASP A 129 -14.78 11.30 7.46
N ILE A 130 -15.83 12.04 7.09
CA ILE A 130 -17.14 11.47 6.70
C ILE A 130 -17.14 11.09 5.22
N LEU A 131 -16.34 11.76 4.39
CA LEU A 131 -16.35 11.56 2.93
C LEU A 131 -15.66 10.23 2.59
N ASN A 132 -16.36 9.39 1.82
CA ASN A 132 -15.82 8.18 1.24
C ASN A 132 -14.77 8.48 0.15
N HIS A 133 -14.06 7.46 -0.29
CA HIS A 133 -13.05 7.55 -1.36
C HIS A 133 -13.48 6.84 -2.64
N LEU A 134 -13.03 7.40 -3.75
CA LEU A 134 -12.86 6.72 -5.05
C LEU A 134 -11.60 7.27 -5.70
N ALA A 135 -10.93 6.48 -6.55
CA ALA A 135 -9.86 6.97 -7.42
C ALA A 135 -10.35 8.18 -8.26
N ASN A 136 -11.54 8.05 -8.87
CA ASN A 136 -12.23 9.14 -9.57
C ASN A 136 -13.04 10.04 -8.61
N HIS A 137 -12.35 10.62 -7.63
CA HIS A 137 -12.89 11.54 -6.62
C HIS A 137 -13.37 12.87 -7.22
N ASN A 138 -14.28 13.54 -6.49
CA ASN A 138 -14.85 14.83 -6.90
C ASN A 138 -14.66 15.95 -5.87
N ALA A 139 -13.94 15.67 -4.78
CA ALA A 139 -13.51 16.64 -3.78
C ALA A 139 -12.12 16.29 -3.22
N ASN A 140 -11.40 17.28 -2.71
CA ASN A 140 -10.14 17.10 -2.00
C ASN A 140 -9.99 18.07 -0.83
N LEU A 141 -9.05 17.78 0.06
CA LEU A 141 -8.73 18.61 1.23
C LEU A 141 -7.57 19.56 0.93
N GLU A 142 -7.78 20.86 1.15
CA GLU A 142 -6.75 21.90 1.08
C GLU A 142 -6.39 22.39 2.49
N TYR A 143 -5.10 22.53 2.74
CA TYR A 143 -4.57 23.07 3.99
C TYR A 143 -4.43 24.60 3.88
N SER A 144 -4.82 25.32 4.93
CA SER A 144 -4.64 26.76 5.07
C SER A 144 -4.18 27.09 6.49
N PRO A 145 -3.50 28.23 6.72
CA PRO A 145 -2.88 28.53 8.01
C PRO A 145 -3.78 28.46 9.26
N ASN A 146 -5.10 28.61 9.09
CA ASN A 146 -6.06 28.62 10.20
C ASN A 146 -7.23 27.63 10.02
N CYS A 147 -7.26 26.85 8.93
CA CYS A 147 -8.37 25.94 8.65
C CYS A 147 -8.02 24.92 7.56
N LEU A 148 -8.74 23.81 7.55
CA LEU A 148 -8.77 22.89 6.41
C LEU A 148 -10.03 23.15 5.59
N ARG A 149 -9.95 23.02 4.27
CA ARG A 149 -11.04 23.28 3.32
C ARG A 149 -11.28 22.05 2.45
N MET A 150 -12.48 21.49 2.51
CA MET A 150 -12.90 20.49 1.53
C MET A 150 -13.45 21.22 0.30
N VAL A 151 -12.84 21.00 -0.87
CA VAL A 151 -13.14 21.73 -2.10
C VAL A 151 -13.56 20.74 -3.18
N ALA A 152 -14.62 21.06 -3.94
CA ALA A 152 -15.03 20.24 -5.08
C ALA A 152 -14.05 20.43 -6.25
N THR A 153 -13.55 19.33 -6.79
CA THR A 153 -12.64 19.29 -7.96
C THR A 153 -13.41 19.08 -9.26
N GLN A 154 -14.65 18.61 -9.17
CA GLN A 154 -15.55 18.37 -10.30
C GLN A 154 -16.95 18.93 -10.04
N LEU A 155 -17.80 19.00 -11.08
CA LEU A 155 -19.20 19.34 -10.93
C LEU A 155 -19.95 18.17 -10.26
N ILE A 156 -20.62 18.42 -9.13
CA ILE A 156 -21.37 17.40 -8.39
C ILE A 156 -22.88 17.62 -8.56
N PRO A 157 -23.61 16.76 -9.30
CA PRO A 157 -25.04 16.93 -9.49
C PRO A 157 -25.83 16.65 -8.19
N LYS A 158 -27.01 17.27 -8.07
CA LYS A 158 -27.89 17.06 -6.91
C LYS A 158 -28.20 15.57 -6.71
N GLY A 159 -28.02 15.08 -5.49
CA GLY A 159 -28.30 13.69 -5.10
C GLY A 159 -27.15 12.71 -5.36
N HIS A 160 -26.02 13.18 -5.89
CA HIS A 160 -24.80 12.38 -6.00
C HIS A 160 -23.96 12.54 -4.73
N GLU A 161 -23.23 11.48 -4.40
CA GLU A 161 -22.31 11.47 -3.27
C GLU A 161 -21.04 12.29 -3.56
N ILE A 162 -20.46 12.84 -2.50
CA ILE A 162 -19.22 13.60 -2.55
C ILE A 162 -18.11 12.66 -2.10
N PHE A 163 -17.15 12.39 -2.98
CA PHE A 163 -16.03 11.50 -2.74
C PHE A 163 -14.74 12.31 -2.60
N ASN A 164 -14.03 12.11 -1.49
CA ASN A 164 -12.69 12.61 -1.27
C ASN A 164 -11.65 11.71 -1.98
N THR A 165 -10.41 12.18 -2.09
CA THR A 165 -9.25 11.31 -2.31
C THR A 165 -8.51 11.03 -0.99
N TYR A 166 -8.16 9.77 -0.76
CA TYR A 166 -7.27 9.38 0.35
C TYR A 166 -5.80 9.35 -0.08
N GLY A 167 -5.53 9.69 -1.34
CA GLY A 167 -4.25 9.51 -2.03
C GLY A 167 -4.41 8.66 -3.29
N GLN A 168 -3.32 8.45 -4.01
CA GLN A 168 -3.23 7.46 -5.08
C GLN A 168 -3.05 6.08 -4.43
N MET A 169 -4.15 5.35 -4.27
CA MET A 169 -4.18 4.13 -3.45
C MET A 169 -4.53 2.91 -4.28
N ALA A 170 -3.61 1.95 -4.30
CA ALA A 170 -3.89 0.65 -4.87
C ALA A 170 -4.87 -0.16 -4.01
N ASN A 171 -5.57 -1.12 -4.60
CA ASN A 171 -6.57 -1.90 -3.88
C ASN A 171 -5.99 -2.69 -2.69
N TRP A 172 -4.73 -3.11 -2.77
CA TRP A 172 -4.06 -3.77 -1.65
C TRP A 172 -3.82 -2.83 -0.47
N GLN A 173 -3.57 -1.55 -0.73
CA GLN A 173 -3.44 -0.51 0.30
C GLN A 173 -4.81 -0.13 0.86
N LEU A 174 -5.82 0.04 -0.01
CA LEU A 174 -7.21 0.32 0.40
C LEU A 174 -7.72 -0.75 1.36
N ILE A 175 -7.54 -2.03 1.03
CA ILE A 175 -8.05 -3.09 1.90
C ILE A 175 -7.26 -3.15 3.21
N HIS A 176 -5.93 -2.93 3.16
CA HIS A 176 -5.05 -2.97 4.32
C HIS A 176 -5.34 -1.82 5.30
N MET A 177 -5.44 -0.59 4.81
CA MET A 177 -5.52 0.63 5.61
C MET A 177 -6.96 1.07 5.91
N TYR A 178 -7.91 0.77 5.02
CA TYR A 178 -9.30 1.25 5.09
C TYR A 178 -10.35 0.13 5.12
N GLY A 179 -9.97 -1.12 4.83
CA GLY A 179 -10.88 -2.28 4.93
C GLY A 179 -11.82 -2.46 3.74
N PHE A 180 -11.57 -1.82 2.60
CA PHE A 180 -12.35 -2.01 1.37
C PHE A 180 -11.44 -1.98 0.12
N ALA A 181 -11.97 -2.39 -1.02
CA ALA A 181 -11.34 -2.31 -2.33
C ALA A 181 -12.37 -1.83 -3.36
N GLU A 182 -11.91 -1.06 -4.34
CA GLU A 182 -12.72 -0.62 -5.47
C GLU A 182 -12.83 -1.73 -6.52
N PRO A 183 -14.04 -2.03 -7.02
CA PRO A 183 -14.24 -3.10 -7.98
C PRO A 183 -13.61 -2.78 -9.34
N TYR A 184 -13.04 -3.78 -10.01
CA TYR A 184 -12.49 -3.59 -11.34
C TYR A 184 -13.58 -3.17 -12.36
N PRO A 185 -13.35 -2.18 -13.25
CA PRO A 185 -12.08 -1.47 -13.50
C PRO A 185 -11.95 -0.10 -12.82
N ASP A 186 -12.73 0.17 -11.76
CA ASP A 186 -12.96 1.51 -11.22
C ASP A 186 -11.72 2.14 -10.59
N ASN A 187 -10.86 1.35 -9.93
CA ASN A 187 -9.58 1.84 -9.40
C ASN A 187 -8.59 2.08 -10.56
N THR A 188 -8.44 3.34 -10.96
CA THR A 188 -7.45 3.75 -11.96
C THR A 188 -6.03 3.81 -11.41
N ASP A 189 -5.90 3.92 -10.09
CA ASP A 189 -4.64 4.08 -9.37
C ASP A 189 -4.12 2.73 -8.84
N ASP A 190 -4.71 1.62 -9.29
CA ASP A 190 -4.32 0.27 -8.86
C ASP A 190 -2.90 -0.08 -9.33
N THR A 191 -2.19 -0.82 -8.49
CA THR A 191 -0.79 -1.19 -8.72
C THR A 191 -0.52 -2.66 -8.41
N ALA A 192 0.57 -3.18 -8.97
CA ALA A 192 1.15 -4.47 -8.62
C ALA A 192 2.63 -4.33 -8.26
N ASP A 193 3.05 -5.03 -7.21
CA ASP A 193 4.42 -4.96 -6.71
C ASP A 193 5.28 -6.10 -7.27
N ILE A 194 6.50 -5.77 -7.70
CA ILE A 194 7.57 -6.74 -7.95
C ILE A 194 8.62 -6.52 -6.87
N GLN A 195 8.73 -7.45 -5.92
CA GLN A 195 9.74 -7.37 -4.87
C GLN A 195 11.14 -7.21 -5.48
N MET A 196 11.92 -6.25 -5.00
CA MET A 196 13.22 -5.93 -5.61
C MET A 196 14.14 -7.16 -5.61
N VAL A 197 14.10 -7.95 -4.54
CA VAL A 197 14.83 -9.22 -4.42
C VAL A 197 14.40 -10.28 -5.44
N THR A 198 13.17 -10.22 -5.97
CA THR A 198 12.69 -11.10 -7.04
C THR A 198 13.37 -10.77 -8.37
N VAL A 199 13.67 -9.49 -8.63
CA VAL A 199 14.47 -9.08 -9.81
C VAL A 199 15.90 -9.59 -9.69
N ARG A 200 16.50 -9.51 -8.49
CA ARG A 200 17.80 -10.15 -8.21
C ARG A 200 17.75 -11.66 -8.45
N GLU A 201 16.70 -12.33 -7.98
CA GLU A 201 16.53 -13.77 -8.17
C GLU A 201 16.43 -14.13 -9.66
N ALA A 202 15.61 -13.41 -10.44
CA ALA A 202 15.49 -13.60 -11.88
C ALA A 202 16.85 -13.45 -12.57
N ALA A 203 17.62 -12.41 -12.22
CA ALA A 203 18.96 -12.22 -12.75
C ALA A 203 19.91 -13.37 -12.36
N LEU A 204 19.84 -13.88 -11.13
CA LEU A 204 20.63 -15.01 -10.65
C LEU A 204 20.29 -16.32 -11.38
N GLN A 205 19.01 -16.58 -11.70
CA GLN A 205 18.59 -17.75 -12.45
C GLN A 205 19.18 -17.78 -13.87
N GLY A 206 19.52 -16.63 -14.44
CA GLY A 206 20.20 -16.51 -15.75
C GLY A 206 21.71 -16.83 -15.72
N THR A 207 22.34 -16.87 -14.54
CA THR A 207 23.78 -17.11 -14.39
C THR A 207 24.13 -18.60 -14.37
N LYS A 208 25.23 -18.99 -15.02
CA LYS A 208 25.67 -20.41 -15.09
C LYS A 208 26.92 -20.69 -14.26
N VAL A 209 27.71 -19.66 -13.99
CA VAL A 209 29.04 -19.80 -13.39
C VAL A 209 29.14 -18.95 -12.12
N GLU A 210 29.89 -19.43 -11.13
CA GLU A 210 30.01 -18.76 -9.84
C GLU A 210 30.57 -17.33 -9.94
N ALA A 211 31.47 -17.08 -10.89
CA ALA A 211 32.02 -15.75 -11.13
C ALA A 211 30.94 -14.73 -11.58
N GLU A 212 29.93 -15.17 -12.35
CA GLU A 212 28.83 -14.31 -12.78
C GLU A 212 27.90 -13.98 -11.60
N ARG A 213 27.67 -14.94 -10.70
CA ARG A 213 26.89 -14.74 -9.48
C ARG A 213 27.53 -13.72 -8.56
N LEU A 214 28.84 -13.83 -8.34
CA LEU A 214 29.60 -12.88 -7.52
C LEU A 214 29.55 -11.47 -8.10
N LEU A 215 29.68 -11.32 -9.43
CA LEU A 215 29.53 -10.03 -10.10
C LEU A 215 28.11 -9.46 -9.95
N LEU A 216 27.08 -10.30 -9.97
CA LEU A 216 25.70 -9.88 -9.78
C LEU A 216 25.46 -9.38 -8.36
N TYR A 217 25.98 -10.06 -7.34
CA TYR A 217 25.94 -9.55 -5.96
C TYR A 217 26.70 -8.23 -5.82
N GLU A 218 27.84 -8.05 -6.50
CA GLU A 218 28.55 -6.77 -6.51
C GLU A 218 27.71 -5.64 -7.14
N ARG A 219 26.96 -5.93 -8.21
CA ARG A 219 26.00 -5.00 -8.83
C ARG A 219 24.84 -4.67 -7.89
N TRP A 220 24.33 -5.67 -7.17
CA TRP A 220 23.27 -5.49 -6.19
C TRP A 220 23.72 -4.59 -5.03
N ASP A 221 24.88 -4.88 -4.45
CA ASP A 221 25.46 -4.07 -3.37
C ASP A 221 25.70 -2.61 -3.81
N PHE A 222 26.05 -2.40 -5.08
CA PHE A 222 26.19 -1.06 -5.65
C PHE A 222 24.83 -0.36 -5.77
N LEU A 223 23.78 -1.04 -6.23
CA LEU A 223 22.43 -0.49 -6.27
C LEU A 223 21.91 -0.14 -4.87
N CYS A 224 22.21 -0.96 -3.85
CA CYS A 224 21.89 -0.65 -2.45
C CYS A 224 22.59 0.63 -1.96
N LYS A 225 23.86 0.85 -2.36
CA LYS A 225 24.59 2.08 -2.01
C LYS A 225 24.03 3.33 -2.70
N LEU A 226 23.41 3.16 -3.86
CA LEU A 226 22.70 4.22 -4.56
C LEU A 226 21.26 4.40 -4.04
N GLU A 227 20.84 3.62 -3.04
CA GLU A 227 19.47 3.63 -2.50
C GLU A 227 18.40 3.32 -3.55
N MET A 228 18.79 2.68 -4.67
CA MET A 228 17.88 2.27 -5.75
C MET A 228 17.16 0.95 -5.44
N VAL A 229 17.73 0.13 -4.55
CA VAL A 229 17.13 -1.14 -4.12
C VAL A 229 17.37 -1.43 -2.65
N GLY A 230 16.47 -2.18 -2.03
CA GLY A 230 16.60 -2.69 -0.67
C GLY A 230 16.07 -4.13 -0.53
N GLU A 231 16.36 -4.78 0.59
CA GLU A 231 15.92 -6.17 0.84
C GLU A 231 14.41 -6.28 1.13
N GLU A 232 13.78 -5.20 1.61
CA GLU A 232 12.34 -5.13 1.90
C GLU A 232 11.55 -4.28 0.88
N GLY A 233 12.22 -3.75 -0.15
CA GLY A 233 11.61 -2.85 -1.13
C GLY A 233 10.94 -3.59 -2.29
N ALA A 234 10.03 -2.90 -2.98
CA ALA A 234 9.36 -3.37 -4.18
C ALA A 234 9.37 -2.31 -5.28
N PHE A 235 9.41 -2.75 -6.53
CA PHE A 235 9.10 -1.91 -7.67
C PHE A 235 7.58 -1.87 -7.87
N VAL A 236 7.01 -0.67 -8.02
CA VAL A 236 5.57 -0.46 -8.08
C VAL A 236 5.13 -0.25 -9.53
N ILE A 237 4.34 -1.17 -10.06
CA ILE A 237 3.86 -1.16 -11.44
C ILE A 237 2.41 -0.68 -11.45
N GLY A 238 2.14 0.45 -12.09
CA GLY A 238 0.78 0.96 -12.33
C GLY A 238 0.18 0.42 -13.63
N ARG A 239 -1.04 0.86 -13.94
CA ARG A 239 -1.77 0.44 -15.15
C ARG A 239 -1.20 1.01 -16.45
N GLU A 240 -0.63 2.22 -16.39
CA GLU A 240 -0.11 2.96 -17.55
C GLU A 240 1.41 3.22 -17.50
N GLU A 241 1.98 3.24 -16.30
CA GLU A 241 3.40 3.52 -16.07
C GLU A 241 3.90 2.82 -14.79
N VAL A 242 5.23 2.70 -14.68
CA VAL A 242 5.90 2.27 -13.45
C VAL A 242 6.07 3.48 -12.54
N LEU A 243 5.65 3.38 -11.28
CA LEU A 243 5.73 4.50 -10.32
C LEU A 243 7.14 4.65 -9.73
N THR A 244 7.85 3.53 -9.50
CA THR A 244 9.27 3.51 -9.11
C THR A 244 10.17 3.47 -10.35
N GLU A 245 10.00 4.47 -11.22
CA GLU A 245 10.59 4.48 -12.56
C GLU A 245 12.13 4.57 -12.52
N GLU A 246 12.67 5.46 -11.69
CA GLU A 246 14.12 5.68 -11.56
C GLU A 246 14.81 4.44 -11.00
N GLU A 247 14.24 3.85 -9.95
CA GLU A 247 14.77 2.67 -9.28
C GLU A 247 14.78 1.46 -10.22
N LEU A 248 13.67 1.23 -10.94
CA LEU A 248 13.57 0.09 -11.84
C LEU A 248 14.48 0.26 -13.07
N THR A 249 14.50 1.45 -13.67
CA THR A 249 15.33 1.73 -14.86
C THR A 249 16.81 1.58 -14.51
N THR A 250 17.25 2.13 -13.38
CA THR A 250 18.62 2.03 -12.90
C THR A 250 18.99 0.58 -12.58
N THR A 251 18.08 -0.16 -11.95
CA THR A 251 18.27 -1.59 -11.66
C THR A 251 18.46 -2.41 -12.93
N LEU A 252 17.58 -2.24 -13.92
CA LEU A 252 17.69 -2.95 -15.21
C LEU A 252 18.99 -2.61 -15.93
N LYS A 253 19.39 -1.33 -15.93
CA LYS A 253 20.65 -0.85 -16.51
C LYS A 253 21.86 -1.52 -15.85
N VAL A 254 21.98 -1.44 -14.53
CA VAL A 254 23.13 -1.96 -13.78
C VAL A 254 23.20 -3.49 -13.84
N LEU A 255 22.07 -4.18 -13.74
CA LEU A 255 22.06 -5.64 -13.79
C LEU A 255 22.35 -6.19 -15.20
N CYS A 256 22.01 -5.45 -16.26
CA CYS A 256 22.15 -5.92 -17.64
C CYS A 256 23.35 -5.35 -18.42
N MET A 257 24.07 -4.34 -17.91
CA MET A 257 25.24 -3.78 -18.61
C MET A 257 26.41 -4.78 -18.67
N PRO A 258 27.32 -4.69 -19.65
CA PRO A 258 28.57 -5.45 -19.69
C PRO A 258 29.43 -5.26 -18.44
N ALA A 259 30.28 -6.26 -18.12
CA ALA A 259 31.14 -6.21 -16.93
C ALA A 259 32.15 -5.06 -16.95
N GLU A 260 32.70 -4.74 -18.12
CA GLU A 260 33.64 -3.62 -18.28
C GLU A 260 32.93 -2.27 -18.12
N GLU A 261 31.72 -2.13 -18.68
CA GLU A 261 30.89 -0.93 -18.50
C GLU A 261 30.54 -0.70 -17.03
N PHE A 262 30.22 -1.77 -16.28
CA PHE A 262 29.97 -1.67 -14.85
C PHE A 262 31.17 -1.18 -14.04
N ARG A 263 32.40 -1.61 -14.39
CA ARG A 263 33.61 -1.14 -13.71
C ARG A 263 33.81 0.36 -13.94
N GLU A 264 33.66 0.82 -15.17
CA GLU A 264 33.75 2.25 -15.50
C GLU A 264 32.64 3.05 -14.83
N PHE A 265 31.41 2.54 -14.81
CA PHE A 265 30.26 3.18 -14.16
C PHE A 265 30.45 3.34 -12.65
N LYS A 266 31.01 2.31 -12.00
CA LYS A 266 31.33 2.31 -10.57
C LYS A 266 32.45 3.30 -10.22
N ASP A 267 33.47 3.42 -11.08
CA ASP A 267 34.62 4.32 -10.86
C ASP A 267 34.27 5.81 -11.10
N GLN A 268 33.19 6.11 -11.84
CA GLN A 268 32.70 7.47 -12.10
C GLN A 268 31.73 8.00 -11.01
N ASP A 269 31.71 7.38 -9.82
CA ASP A 269 30.75 7.67 -8.74
C ASP A 269 29.29 7.71 -9.22
N GLY A 270 28.94 6.85 -10.20
CA GLY A 270 27.58 6.63 -10.67
C GLY A 270 26.94 7.75 -11.53
N TRP A 271 27.49 8.97 -11.52
CA TRP A 271 26.83 10.16 -12.09
C TRP A 271 27.77 11.22 -12.67
N GLY A 272 28.76 10.82 -13.47
CA GLY A 272 29.51 11.79 -14.26
C GLY A 272 28.65 12.40 -15.39
N ASP A 273 27.84 13.43 -15.11
CA ASP A 273 27.14 14.39 -16.02
C ASP A 273 26.47 13.83 -17.31
N ASN A 274 26.39 12.51 -17.46
CA ASN A 274 25.91 11.85 -18.65
C ASN A 274 24.40 11.70 -18.54
N LYS A 275 23.72 12.69 -19.13
CA LYS A 275 22.35 12.68 -19.64
C LYS A 275 21.58 11.41 -19.26
N ARG A 276 20.68 11.56 -18.29
CA ARG A 276 19.56 10.66 -18.06
C ARG A 276 18.99 10.29 -19.44
N GLU A 277 19.23 9.07 -19.91
CA GLU A 277 18.38 8.50 -20.96
C GLU A 277 17.02 8.38 -20.27
N GLU A 278 16.17 9.39 -20.44
CA GLU A 278 14.77 9.43 -19.99
C GLU A 278 13.98 8.39 -20.81
N ASP A 279 14.34 7.11 -20.66
CA ASP A 279 13.55 6.00 -21.17
C ASP A 279 12.40 5.82 -20.18
N SER A 280 11.34 6.62 -20.35
CA SER A 280 10.21 6.52 -19.44
C SER A 280 9.56 5.12 -19.52
N LEU A 281 9.28 4.50 -18.39
CA LEU A 281 8.72 3.15 -18.26
C LEU A 281 7.19 3.16 -18.36
N THR A 282 6.68 3.80 -19.40
CA THR A 282 5.27 3.74 -19.77
C THR A 282 4.95 2.49 -20.58
N ILE A 283 3.67 2.10 -20.63
CA ILE A 283 3.19 0.98 -21.47
C ILE A 283 3.59 1.11 -22.94
N THR A 284 3.82 2.35 -23.43
CA THR A 284 4.22 2.61 -24.82
C THR A 284 5.72 2.45 -25.07
N ASN A 285 6.54 2.50 -24.02
CA ASN A 285 8.00 2.50 -24.11
C ASN A 285 8.62 1.19 -23.63
N ILE A 286 7.96 0.45 -22.74
CA ILE A 286 8.43 -0.87 -22.28
C ILE A 286 8.78 -1.82 -23.46
N PRO A 287 7.97 -1.92 -24.54
CA PRO A 287 8.33 -2.75 -25.70
C PRO A 287 9.58 -2.29 -26.47
N LYS A 288 9.99 -1.02 -26.31
CA LYS A 288 11.15 -0.41 -26.99
C LYS A 288 12.46 -0.60 -26.21
N LEU A 289 12.38 -1.06 -24.96
CA LEU A 289 13.55 -1.29 -24.12
C LEU A 289 14.50 -2.35 -24.72
N LYS A 290 15.76 -2.30 -24.30
CA LYS A 290 16.79 -3.29 -24.65
C LYS A 290 16.29 -4.71 -24.37
N ALA A 291 16.58 -5.65 -25.27
CA ALA A 291 16.09 -7.02 -25.16
C ALA A 291 16.48 -7.71 -23.84
N SER A 292 17.68 -7.43 -23.31
CA SER A 292 18.12 -7.95 -22.00
C SER A 292 17.28 -7.41 -20.85
N TRP A 293 16.87 -6.13 -20.90
CA TRP A 293 16.03 -5.50 -19.87
C TRP A 293 14.63 -6.10 -19.89
N ARG A 294 14.04 -6.24 -21.09
CA ARG A 294 12.73 -6.88 -21.26
C ARG A 294 12.73 -8.32 -20.78
N GLN A 295 13.78 -9.08 -21.07
CA GLN A 295 13.92 -10.47 -20.61
C GLN A 295 14.02 -10.55 -19.08
N LEU A 296 14.85 -9.74 -18.44
CA LEU A 296 14.97 -9.73 -16.98
C LEU A 296 13.65 -9.33 -16.31
N LEU A 297 12.98 -8.30 -16.84
CA LEU A 297 11.68 -7.86 -16.33
C LEU A 297 10.62 -8.94 -16.51
N ARG A 298 10.59 -9.61 -17.67
CA ARG A 298 9.70 -10.74 -17.95
C ARG A 298 9.89 -11.87 -16.94
N ASP A 299 11.13 -12.29 -16.71
CA ASP A 299 11.44 -13.39 -15.79
C ASP A 299 11.06 -13.01 -14.35
N SER A 300 11.26 -11.75 -13.97
CA SER A 300 10.84 -11.21 -12.67
C SER A 300 9.32 -11.25 -12.50
N VAL A 301 8.56 -10.84 -13.52
CA VAL A 301 7.08 -10.92 -13.52
C VAL A 301 6.59 -12.35 -13.39
N LEU A 302 7.23 -13.29 -14.10
CA LEU A 302 6.89 -14.72 -14.01
C LEU A 302 7.12 -15.28 -12.60
N LEU A 303 8.21 -14.90 -11.93
CA LEU A 303 8.44 -15.27 -10.54
C LEU A 303 7.42 -14.63 -9.59
N THR A 304 7.09 -13.35 -9.79
CA THR A 304 6.04 -12.67 -8.99
C THR A 304 4.69 -13.35 -9.14
N LEU A 305 4.27 -13.70 -10.36
CA LEU A 305 2.99 -14.40 -10.60
C LEU A 305 2.93 -15.78 -9.92
N GLN A 306 4.06 -16.45 -9.71
CA GLN A 306 4.12 -17.74 -9.01
C GLN A 306 3.87 -17.64 -7.51
N THR A 307 3.95 -16.43 -6.93
CA THR A 307 3.68 -16.22 -5.49
C THR A 307 2.19 -16.32 -5.16
N TYR A 308 1.31 -16.11 -6.14
CA TYR A 308 -0.14 -16.20 -5.99
C TYR A 308 -0.61 -17.66 -6.01
N ALA A 309 -1.68 -17.96 -5.28
CA ALA A 309 -2.22 -19.32 -5.17
C ALA A 309 -2.82 -19.88 -6.48
N THR A 310 -3.28 -19.00 -7.37
CA THR A 310 -4.02 -19.34 -8.61
C THR A 310 -3.54 -18.45 -9.75
N ASP A 311 -3.85 -18.80 -10.99
CA ASP A 311 -3.56 -17.97 -12.17
C ASP A 311 -4.62 -16.86 -12.38
N LEU A 312 -4.37 -15.95 -13.33
CA LEU A 312 -5.33 -14.89 -13.69
C LEU A 312 -6.63 -15.44 -14.25
N LYS A 313 -6.57 -16.54 -15.02
CA LYS A 313 -7.74 -17.14 -15.65
C LYS A 313 -8.76 -17.61 -14.62
N SER A 314 -8.30 -18.26 -13.55
CA SER A 314 -9.17 -18.70 -12.46
C SER A 314 -9.89 -17.53 -11.78
N GLU A 315 -9.21 -16.41 -11.58
CA GLU A 315 -9.82 -15.20 -10.99
C GLU A 315 -10.81 -14.55 -11.96
N GLN A 316 -10.47 -14.47 -13.25
CA GLN A 316 -11.34 -13.96 -14.32
C GLN A 316 -12.65 -14.76 -14.40
N ASP A 317 -12.56 -16.09 -14.35
CA ASP A 317 -13.71 -16.98 -14.38
C ASP A 317 -14.60 -16.74 -13.16
N LEU A 318 -14.04 -16.53 -11.96
CA LEU A 318 -14.81 -16.20 -10.77
C LEU A 318 -15.53 -14.85 -10.89
N LEU A 319 -14.85 -13.82 -11.42
CA LEU A 319 -15.39 -12.46 -11.55
C LEU A 319 -16.52 -12.37 -12.59
N SER A 320 -16.42 -13.13 -13.68
CA SER A 320 -17.38 -13.12 -14.80
C SER A 320 -18.66 -13.95 -14.57
N ASN A 321 -18.66 -14.84 -13.59
CA ASN A 321 -19.74 -15.81 -13.37
C ASN A 321 -20.69 -15.36 -12.27
N GLU A 322 -21.92 -15.90 -12.28
CA GLU A 322 -22.89 -15.75 -11.18
C GLU A 322 -22.33 -16.21 -9.81
N VAL A 323 -21.24 -16.99 -9.82
CA VAL A 323 -20.50 -17.43 -8.65
C VAL A 323 -19.97 -16.26 -7.81
N TYR A 324 -19.60 -15.14 -8.43
CA TYR A 324 -19.13 -13.95 -7.70
C TYR A 324 -20.12 -13.50 -6.61
N THR A 325 -21.42 -13.50 -6.92
CA THR A 325 -22.48 -13.10 -5.99
C THR A 325 -22.69 -14.08 -4.83
N ARG A 326 -22.14 -15.30 -4.94
CA ARG A 326 -22.19 -16.34 -3.90
C ARG A 326 -20.97 -16.34 -3.00
N LEU A 327 -19.91 -15.64 -3.38
CA LEU A 327 -18.73 -15.44 -2.54
C LEU A 327 -19.11 -14.60 -1.33
N SER A 328 -18.49 -14.90 -0.18
CA SER A 328 -18.56 -14.01 0.98
C SER A 328 -17.95 -12.64 0.66
N TRP A 329 -18.27 -11.65 1.47
CA TRP A 329 -17.73 -10.30 1.31
C TRP A 329 -16.19 -10.27 1.27
N ARG A 330 -15.52 -10.98 2.19
CA ARG A 330 -14.05 -11.06 2.24
C ARG A 330 -13.45 -11.73 1.01
N GLU A 331 -14.12 -12.76 0.48
CA GLU A 331 -13.69 -13.43 -0.75
C GLU A 331 -13.82 -12.50 -1.96
N GLN A 332 -14.89 -11.70 -2.05
CA GLN A 332 -15.07 -10.70 -3.09
C GLN A 332 -13.98 -9.61 -3.01
N GLN A 333 -13.77 -9.04 -1.82
CA GLN A 333 -12.75 -8.01 -1.58
C GLN A 333 -11.35 -8.51 -1.95
N ALA A 334 -10.96 -9.70 -1.47
CA ALA A 334 -9.68 -10.29 -1.80
C ALA A 334 -9.55 -10.65 -3.29
N LEU A 335 -10.64 -11.06 -3.95
CA LEU A 335 -10.66 -11.30 -5.40
C LEU A 335 -10.38 -10.02 -6.19
N GLN A 336 -10.97 -8.88 -5.82
CA GLN A 336 -10.70 -7.59 -6.50
C GLN A 336 -9.22 -7.22 -6.43
N VAL A 337 -8.60 -7.36 -5.25
CA VAL A 337 -7.16 -7.08 -5.04
C VAL A 337 -6.30 -8.01 -5.91
N ARG A 338 -6.50 -9.33 -5.82
CA ARG A 338 -5.70 -10.30 -6.59
C ARG A 338 -5.88 -10.12 -8.09
N TYR A 339 -7.11 -9.86 -8.53
CA TYR A 339 -7.43 -9.71 -9.95
C TYR A 339 -6.79 -8.45 -10.52
N GLY A 340 -6.90 -7.30 -9.84
CA GLY A 340 -6.26 -6.04 -10.26
C GLY A 340 -4.74 -6.18 -10.44
N GLN A 341 -4.07 -6.72 -9.41
CA GLN A 341 -2.62 -6.96 -9.46
C GLN A 341 -2.20 -7.91 -10.60
N LYS A 342 -2.89 -9.05 -10.74
CA LYS A 342 -2.59 -10.03 -11.81
C LYS A 342 -2.83 -9.45 -13.20
N MET A 343 -3.86 -8.62 -13.39
CA MET A 343 -4.10 -7.96 -14.67
C MET A 343 -2.92 -7.07 -15.08
N ILE A 344 -2.41 -6.25 -14.15
CA ILE A 344 -1.24 -5.38 -14.37
C ILE A 344 0.01 -6.21 -14.68
N LEU A 345 0.27 -7.26 -13.91
CA LEU A 345 1.43 -8.15 -14.13
C LEU A 345 1.35 -8.86 -15.49
N HIS A 346 0.17 -9.34 -15.90
CA HIS A 346 -0.01 -9.97 -17.20
C HIS A 346 0.13 -8.97 -18.36
N GLN A 347 -0.36 -7.73 -18.21
CA GLN A 347 -0.12 -6.66 -19.19
C GLN A 347 1.38 -6.40 -19.34
N LEU A 348 2.13 -6.31 -18.24
CA LEU A 348 3.59 -6.16 -18.29
C LEU A 348 4.27 -7.36 -18.96
N LEU A 349 3.77 -8.57 -18.75
CA LEU A 349 4.27 -9.78 -19.41
C LEU A 349 4.07 -9.73 -20.94
N GLU A 350 2.95 -9.18 -21.41
CA GLU A 350 2.70 -8.97 -22.84
C GLU A 350 3.66 -7.93 -23.44
N LEU A 351 3.88 -6.81 -22.74
CA LEU A 351 4.75 -5.72 -23.19
C LEU A 351 6.24 -6.10 -23.22
N THR A 352 6.65 -7.08 -22.43
CA THR A 352 8.03 -7.58 -22.35
C THR A 352 8.31 -8.80 -23.25
N SER A 353 7.33 -9.22 -24.07
CA SER A 353 7.42 -10.40 -24.94
C SER A 353 8.32 -10.23 -26.18
#